data_AF-A0A963ETP8-F1
#
_entry.id   AF-A0A963ETP8-F1
#
_cell.length_a   1.000
_cell.length_b   1.000
_cell.length_c   1.000
_cell.angle_alpha   90.00
_cell.angle_beta   90.00
_cell.angle_gamma   90.00
#
_symmetry.space_group_name_H-M   'P 1'
#
loop_
_entity.id
_entity.type
_entity.pdbx_description
1 polymer ?
#
loop_
_entity_poly.entity_id
_entity_poly.type
_entity_poly.pdbx_seq_one_letter_code
_entity_poly.pdbx_strand_id
1 'polypeptide(L)'
;ERELRGESDQPDIRVWLRTGDYCRPEPDLFPVGSQWVMALQRITEDVPGGFNPHTPNVSYGRVGDYTLSSCGGYWLSRNDDWVTGNLVDAPRWVREPQMTPVLLDLVADYVAGRVDAQALAQASREDPAVRELMLDTRAFLRGAD
;
A
#
# COMPACT_ATOMS: atom_id res chain seq x y z
N GLU A 1 -11.37 -0.47 -9.57
CA GLU A 1 -9.98 -0.86 -9.29
C GLU A 1 -9.08 -0.37 -10.42
N ARG A 2 -7.83 0.04 -10.15
CA ARG A 2 -6.87 0.45 -11.18
C ARG A 2 -5.63 -0.43 -11.05
N GLU A 3 -5.34 -1.20 -12.08
CA GLU A 3 -4.12 -2.00 -12.15
C GLU A 3 -2.95 -1.14 -12.63
N LEU A 4 -1.80 -1.23 -11.97
CA LEU A 4 -0.59 -0.47 -12.33
C LEU A 4 0.45 -1.32 -13.08
N ARG A 5 0.48 -2.63 -12.82
CA ARG A 5 1.36 -3.62 -13.46
C ARG A 5 0.81 -5.02 -13.24
N GLY A 6 0.94 -5.87 -14.26
CA GLY A 6 0.45 -7.24 -14.25
C GLY A 6 -0.70 -7.37 -15.24
N GLU A 7 -1.48 -8.45 -15.06
CA GLU A 7 -2.80 -8.63 -15.65
C GLU A 7 -3.64 -9.43 -14.64
N SER A 8 -4.90 -9.02 -14.42
CA SER A 8 -5.89 -9.80 -13.68
C SER A 8 -7.24 -9.80 -14.40
N ASP A 9 -7.72 -11.01 -14.71
CA ASP A 9 -9.04 -11.22 -15.33
C ASP A 9 -10.18 -11.35 -14.30
N GLN A 10 -9.87 -11.29 -12.99
CA GLN A 10 -10.85 -11.49 -11.94
C GLN A 10 -11.57 -10.18 -11.59
N PRO A 11 -12.91 -10.19 -11.48
CA PRO A 11 -13.67 -8.99 -11.10
C PRO A 11 -13.42 -8.56 -9.65
N ASP A 12 -13.11 -9.53 -8.78
CA ASP A 12 -12.79 -9.32 -7.37
C ASP A 12 -11.44 -9.95 -7.05
N ILE A 13 -10.50 -9.16 -6.52
CA ILE A 13 -9.20 -9.66 -6.07
C ILE A 13 -9.28 -10.14 -4.63
N ARG A 14 -9.04 -11.44 -4.41
CA ARG A 14 -8.86 -11.98 -3.06
C ARG A 14 -7.39 -11.93 -2.64
N VAL A 15 -7.12 -11.26 -1.52
CA VAL A 15 -5.80 -11.19 -0.91
C VAL A 15 -5.76 -11.97 0.40
N TRP A 16 -4.83 -12.91 0.50
CA TRP A 16 -4.60 -13.71 1.69
C TRP A 16 -3.56 -13.04 2.59
N LEU A 17 -4.00 -12.66 3.80
CA LEU A 17 -3.19 -12.01 4.83
C LEU A 17 -2.74 -13.02 5.90
N ARG A 18 -2.27 -12.55 7.06
CA ARG A 18 -1.77 -13.42 8.13
C ARG A 18 -2.90 -14.21 8.79
N THR A 19 -2.71 -15.52 8.89
CA THR A 19 -3.57 -16.46 9.65
C THR A 19 -2.75 -17.42 10.53
N GLY A 20 -1.43 -17.22 10.59
CA GLY A 20 -0.44 -18.05 11.29
C GLY A 20 0.95 -17.42 11.24
N ASP A 21 2.03 -18.19 11.35
CA ASP A 21 3.42 -17.69 11.37
C ASP A 21 4.02 -17.48 9.97
N TYR A 22 3.27 -16.77 9.12
CA TYR A 22 3.71 -16.39 7.78
C TYR A 22 4.19 -14.93 7.78
N CYS A 23 5.15 -14.57 6.91
CA CYS A 23 5.53 -13.15 6.70
C CYS A 23 4.44 -12.40 5.90
N ARG A 24 3.26 -12.22 6.52
CA ARG A 24 2.11 -11.50 5.97
C ARG A 24 1.60 -10.47 6.99
N PRO A 25 0.97 -9.38 6.52
CA PRO A 25 0.49 -8.35 7.43
C PRO A 25 -0.81 -8.79 8.12
N GLU A 26 -1.07 -8.23 9.31
CA GLU A 26 -2.32 -8.43 10.04
C GLU A 26 -3.50 -7.82 9.25
N PRO A 27 -4.68 -8.48 9.20
CA PRO A 27 -5.85 -7.94 8.52
C PRO A 27 -6.30 -6.56 9.03
N ASP A 28 -6.14 -6.31 10.33
CA ASP A 28 -6.56 -5.05 10.97
C ASP A 28 -5.82 -3.80 10.45
N LEU A 29 -4.71 -4.00 9.73
CA LEU A 29 -4.00 -2.90 9.05
C LEU A 29 -4.76 -2.35 7.84
N PHE A 30 -5.81 -3.04 7.37
CA PHE A 30 -6.60 -2.67 6.20
C PHE A 30 -8.09 -2.55 6.58
N PRO A 31 -8.50 -1.49 7.27
CA PRO A 31 -9.89 -1.32 7.71
C PRO A 31 -10.88 -1.34 6.54
N VAL A 32 -12.08 -1.86 6.76
CA VAL A 32 -13.13 -1.87 5.75
C VAL A 32 -13.44 -0.44 5.27
N GLY A 33 -13.54 -0.26 3.95
CA GLY A 33 -13.80 1.05 3.34
C GLY A 33 -12.56 1.90 3.09
N SER A 34 -11.37 1.47 3.55
CA SER A 34 -10.11 2.12 3.21
C SER A 34 -9.62 1.72 1.80
N GLN A 35 -8.78 2.58 1.21
CA GLN A 35 -8.22 2.36 -0.13
C GLN A 35 -6.70 2.23 -0.06
N TRP A 36 -6.15 1.35 -0.89
CA TRP A 36 -4.73 1.02 -0.88
C TRP A 36 -4.21 0.79 -2.30
N VAL A 37 -2.93 1.08 -2.50
CA VAL A 37 -2.13 0.56 -3.61
C VAL A 37 -1.29 -0.58 -3.06
N MET A 38 -1.35 -1.76 -3.67
CA MET A 38 -0.67 -2.96 -3.17
C MET A 38 0.18 -3.63 -4.25
N ALA A 39 1.39 -4.04 -3.89
CA ALA A 39 2.24 -4.90 -4.69
C ALA A 39 1.97 -6.36 -4.30
N LEU A 40 1.01 -6.97 -4.99
CA LEU A 40 0.51 -8.30 -4.69
C LEU A 40 1.33 -9.40 -5.40
N GLN A 41 1.48 -10.54 -4.74
CA GLN A 41 2.07 -11.75 -5.33
C GLN A 41 0.99 -12.78 -5.61
N ARG A 42 0.85 -13.18 -6.87
CA ARG A 42 -0.09 -14.22 -7.29
C ARG A 42 0.34 -15.59 -6.80
N ILE A 43 -0.62 -16.38 -6.34
CA ILE A 43 -0.41 -17.78 -5.96
C ILE A 43 -0.56 -18.64 -7.21
N THR A 44 0.55 -19.17 -7.71
CA THR A 44 0.58 -20.01 -8.92
C THR A 44 0.69 -21.48 -8.65
N GLU A 45 1.10 -21.85 -7.44
CA GLU A 45 1.36 -23.23 -7.03
C GLU A 45 0.53 -23.57 -5.80
N ASP A 46 0.12 -24.84 -5.72
CA ASP A 46 -0.46 -25.36 -4.49
C ASP A 46 0.64 -25.48 -3.44
N VAL A 47 0.28 -25.11 -2.21
CA VAL A 47 1.21 -25.03 -1.08
C VAL A 47 0.74 -26.03 -0.03
N PRO A 48 1.65 -26.80 0.61
CA PRO A 48 1.26 -27.67 1.71
C PRO A 48 0.55 -26.88 2.81
N GLY A 49 -0.67 -27.28 3.19
CA GLY A 49 -1.53 -26.50 4.10
C GLY A 49 -2.34 -25.40 3.40
N GLY A 50 -2.48 -25.50 2.07
CA GLY A 50 -3.21 -24.62 1.18
C GLY A 50 -4.72 -24.49 1.47
N PHE A 51 -5.47 -23.89 0.55
CA PHE A 51 -6.90 -23.68 0.71
C PHE A 51 -7.63 -25.01 0.95
N ASN A 52 -8.42 -25.08 2.02
CA ASN A 52 -9.21 -26.26 2.38
C ASN A 52 -10.69 -25.85 2.51
N PRO A 53 -11.59 -26.36 1.64
CA PRO A 53 -13.00 -26.00 1.67
C PRO A 53 -13.73 -26.42 2.96
N HIS A 54 -13.18 -27.38 3.73
CA HIS A 54 -13.73 -27.80 5.01
C HIS A 54 -13.25 -26.94 6.20
N THR A 55 -12.18 -26.17 6.02
CA THR A 55 -11.66 -25.24 7.05
C THR A 55 -11.27 -23.89 6.45
N PRO A 56 -12.21 -23.20 5.77
CA PRO A 56 -11.91 -22.02 4.97
C PRO A 56 -11.39 -20.84 5.81
N ASN A 57 -11.76 -20.78 7.09
CA ASN A 57 -11.38 -19.75 8.05
C ASN A 57 -9.94 -19.85 8.57
N VAL A 58 -9.27 -21.00 8.38
CA VAL A 58 -7.88 -21.23 8.83
C VAL A 58 -6.97 -21.71 7.71
N SER A 59 -7.53 -22.00 6.53
CA SER A 59 -6.76 -22.41 5.36
C SER A 59 -5.99 -21.25 4.73
N TYR A 60 -5.01 -21.56 3.89
CA TYR A 60 -4.07 -20.60 3.33
C TYR A 60 -4.10 -20.64 1.81
N GLY A 61 -4.30 -19.52 1.13
CA GLY A 61 -3.86 -19.35 -0.26
C GLY A 61 -4.46 -20.33 -1.30
N ARG A 62 -5.38 -19.84 -2.12
CA ARG A 62 -5.89 -20.58 -3.27
C ARG A 62 -5.12 -20.21 -4.53
N VAL A 63 -4.78 -21.17 -5.37
CA VAL A 63 -4.20 -20.90 -6.71
C VAL A 63 -5.11 -19.94 -7.48
N GLY A 64 -4.51 -18.88 -8.02
CA GLY A 64 -5.20 -17.79 -8.71
C GLY A 64 -5.54 -16.59 -7.83
N ASP A 65 -5.52 -16.73 -6.50
CA ASP A 65 -5.63 -15.61 -5.57
C ASP A 65 -4.26 -14.94 -5.35
N TYR A 66 -4.22 -13.93 -4.48
CA TYR A 66 -3.03 -13.14 -4.22
C TYR A 66 -2.62 -13.15 -2.74
N THR A 67 -1.37 -12.77 -2.48
CA THR A 67 -0.79 -12.63 -1.15
C THR A 67 -0.07 -11.30 -1.05
N LEU A 68 0.03 -10.78 0.18
CA LEU A 68 0.78 -9.58 0.49
C LEU A 68 1.90 -9.93 1.48
N SER A 69 3.14 -9.60 1.13
CA SER A 69 4.30 -9.80 2.00
C SER A 69 4.35 -8.70 3.05
N SER A 70 4.56 -9.03 4.34
CA SER A 70 4.84 -8.01 5.36
C SER A 70 6.31 -7.61 5.46
N CYS A 71 7.19 -8.30 4.73
CA CYS A 71 8.64 -8.12 4.77
C CYS A 71 9.11 -6.95 3.88
N GLY A 72 8.39 -5.82 3.87
CA GLY A 72 8.70 -4.64 3.06
C GLY A 72 7.56 -3.63 2.94
N GLY A 73 7.85 -2.50 2.28
CA GLY A 73 6.87 -1.48 1.89
C GLY A 73 6.09 -1.88 0.64
N TYR A 74 5.24 -2.90 0.75
CA TYR A 74 4.48 -3.44 -0.39
C TYR A 74 3.05 -2.87 -0.50
N TRP A 75 2.71 -1.88 0.31
CA TRP A 75 1.43 -1.20 0.22
C TRP A 75 1.56 0.28 0.60
N LEU A 76 0.66 1.08 0.03
CA LEU A 76 0.53 2.51 0.28
C LEU A 76 -0.94 2.79 0.59
N SER A 77 -1.18 3.62 1.60
CA SER A 77 -2.52 4.15 1.87
C SER A 77 -2.90 5.11 0.75
N ARG A 78 -4.14 5.04 0.28
CA ARG A 78 -4.67 5.89 -0.78
C ARG A 78 -5.81 6.76 -0.24
N ASN A 79 -5.77 8.03 -0.58
CA ASN A 79 -6.85 8.97 -0.37
C ASN A 79 -7.04 9.78 -1.65
N ASP A 80 -8.16 9.55 -2.35
CA ASP A 80 -8.42 10.07 -3.70
C ASP A 80 -7.28 9.75 -4.68
N ASP A 81 -6.58 10.77 -5.19
CA ASP A 81 -5.46 10.62 -6.13
C ASP A 81 -4.10 10.69 -5.44
N TRP A 82 -4.07 10.72 -4.11
CA TRP A 82 -2.86 10.79 -3.31
C TRP A 82 -2.56 9.47 -2.63
N VAL A 83 -1.28 9.14 -2.54
CA VAL A 83 -0.80 7.94 -1.84
C VAL A 83 0.28 8.29 -0.82
N THR A 84 0.28 7.57 0.29
CA THR A 84 1.22 7.76 1.40
C THR A 84 1.72 6.43 1.92
N GLY A 85 2.99 6.38 2.31
CA GLY A 85 3.63 5.20 2.85
C GLY A 85 5.10 5.15 2.47
N ASN A 86 5.71 3.98 2.61
CA ASN A 86 7.12 3.75 2.27
C ASN A 86 7.33 3.69 0.75
N LEU A 87 7.42 4.85 0.12
CA LEU A 87 7.63 5.03 -1.32
C LEU A 87 9.10 4.88 -1.73
N VAL A 88 9.99 5.60 -1.04
CA VAL A 88 11.40 5.78 -1.37
C VAL A 88 12.17 6.17 -0.10
N ASP A 89 13.45 5.79 -0.03
CA ASP A 89 14.40 6.21 1.00
C ASP A 89 13.98 6.00 2.48
N ALA A 90 13.14 5.00 2.76
CA ALA A 90 12.87 4.55 4.12
C ALA A 90 13.19 3.06 4.31
N PRO A 91 13.66 2.64 5.50
CA PRO A 91 13.89 1.23 5.78
C PRO A 91 12.64 0.40 5.56
N ARG A 92 12.78 -0.81 5.02
CA ARG A 92 11.67 -1.70 4.63
C ARG A 92 10.65 -2.00 5.73
N TRP A 93 11.04 -1.88 7.00
CA TRP A 93 10.17 -2.11 8.15
C TRP A 93 9.36 -0.87 8.58
N VAL A 94 9.72 0.32 8.10
CA VAL A 94 8.97 1.56 8.37
C VAL A 94 7.82 1.62 7.36
N ARG A 95 6.57 1.54 7.85
CA ARG A 95 5.37 1.50 6.98
C ARG A 95 4.82 2.90 6.68
N GLU A 96 4.89 3.78 7.67
CA GLU A 96 4.40 5.15 7.59
C GLU A 96 5.55 6.12 7.94
N PRO A 97 6.51 6.33 7.03
CA PRO A 97 7.52 7.36 7.23
C PRO A 97 6.87 8.74 7.17
N GLN A 98 7.45 9.73 7.85
CA GLN A 98 7.09 11.14 7.63
C GLN A 98 7.51 11.53 6.21
N MET A 99 6.54 11.59 5.30
CA MET A 99 6.69 11.98 3.90
C MET A 99 5.43 12.70 3.43
N THR A 100 5.59 13.54 2.42
CA THR A 100 4.46 14.20 1.74
C THR A 100 3.74 13.18 0.85
N PRO A 101 2.38 13.18 0.84
CA PRO A 101 1.63 12.37 -0.10
C PRO A 101 2.03 12.67 -1.55
N VAL A 102 2.11 11.63 -2.39
CA VAL A 102 2.44 11.77 -3.82
C VAL A 102 1.25 11.40 -4.68
N LEU A 103 1.21 11.90 -5.92
CA LEU A 103 0.16 11.56 -6.87
C LEU A 103 0.24 10.08 -7.28
N LEU A 104 -0.91 9.42 -7.34
CA LEU A 104 -1.05 8.04 -7.82
C LEU A 104 -0.52 7.88 -9.24
N ASP A 105 -0.72 8.88 -10.09
CA ASP A 105 -0.20 8.87 -11.46
C ASP A 105 1.33 8.90 -11.52
N LEU A 106 1.99 9.61 -10.60
CA LEU A 106 3.45 9.58 -10.51
C LEU A 106 3.96 8.19 -10.11
N VAL A 107 3.26 7.52 -9.20
CA VAL A 107 3.56 6.11 -8.85
C VAL A 107 3.30 5.19 -10.05
N ALA A 108 2.22 5.40 -10.80
CA ALA A 108 1.93 4.63 -12.00
C ALA A 108 3.02 4.81 -13.07
N ASP A 109 3.51 6.04 -13.28
CA ASP A 109 4.61 6.36 -14.18
C ASP A 109 5.91 5.70 -13.76
N TYR A 110 6.21 5.69 -12.47
CA TYR A 110 7.38 4.99 -11.93
C TYR A 110 7.27 3.48 -12.16
N VAL A 111 6.12 2.89 -11.85
CA VAL A 111 5.85 1.47 -12.08
C VAL A 111 5.91 1.13 -13.58
N ALA A 112 5.54 2.04 -14.47
CA ALA A 112 5.70 1.88 -15.91
C ALA A 112 7.13 2.13 -16.42
N GLY A 113 8.06 2.59 -15.57
CA GLY A 113 9.43 2.94 -15.95
C GLY A 113 9.54 4.27 -16.73
N ARG A 114 8.51 5.12 -16.69
CA ARG A 114 8.50 6.45 -17.35
C ARG A 114 9.23 7.52 -16.54
N VAL A 115 9.28 7.36 -15.22
CA VAL A 115 10.07 8.20 -14.31
C VAL A 115 10.93 7.31 -13.41
N ASP A 116 11.99 7.88 -12.85
CA ASP A 116 12.90 7.17 -11.95
C ASP A 116 12.54 7.32 -10.48
N ALA A 117 13.27 6.63 -9.61
CA ALA A 117 13.08 6.72 -8.17
C ALA A 117 13.44 8.10 -7.60
N GLN A 118 14.29 8.88 -8.28
CA GLN A 118 14.66 10.23 -7.83
C GLN A 118 13.49 11.19 -7.98
N ALA A 119 12.70 11.08 -9.05
CA ALA A 119 11.48 11.85 -9.24
C ALA A 119 10.47 11.58 -8.12
N LEU A 120 10.27 10.31 -7.73
CA LEU A 120 9.44 9.94 -6.58
C LEU A 120 10.00 10.51 -5.27
N ALA A 121 11.31 10.39 -5.03
CA ALA A 121 11.96 10.92 -3.83
C ALA A 121 11.86 12.43 -3.73
N GLN A 122 11.92 13.14 -4.85
CA GLN A 122 11.72 14.59 -4.88
C GLN A 122 10.27 14.95 -4.55
N ALA A 123 9.30 14.20 -5.06
CA ALA A 123 7.88 14.43 -4.81
C ALA A 123 7.45 14.07 -3.37
N SER A 124 8.12 13.12 -2.72
CA SER A 124 7.79 12.68 -1.36
C SER A 124 8.47 13.50 -0.26
N ARG A 125 9.35 14.44 -0.61
CA ARG A 125 10.01 15.35 0.33
C ARG A 125 9.00 16.31 0.95
N GLU A 126 9.14 16.52 2.25
CA GLU A 126 8.42 17.58 2.95
C GLU A 126 8.71 18.94 2.30
N ASP A 127 7.66 19.62 1.83
CA ASP A 127 7.75 21.02 1.40
C ASP A 127 7.63 21.93 2.64
N PRO A 128 8.71 22.67 3.00
CA PRO A 128 8.70 23.57 4.14
C PRO A 128 7.57 24.62 4.06
N ALA A 129 7.20 25.08 2.86
CA ALA A 129 6.15 26.07 2.69
C ALA A 129 4.75 25.50 2.97
N VAL A 130 4.50 24.23 2.60
CA VAL A 130 3.24 23.55 2.95
C VAL A 130 3.15 23.34 4.46
N ARG A 131 4.26 22.97 5.10
CA ARG A 131 4.34 22.83 6.56
C ARG A 131 4.09 24.16 7.28
N GLU A 132 4.69 25.26 6.81
CA GLU A 132 4.40 26.60 7.32
C GLU A 132 2.93 26.96 7.14
N LEU A 133 2.34 26.72 5.97
CA LEU A 133 0.92 26.97 5.72
C LEU A 133 0.00 26.19 6.67
N MET A 134 0.33 24.93 6.97
CA MET A 134 -0.43 24.14 7.95
C MET A 134 -0.30 24.71 9.38
N LEU A 135 0.90 25.17 9.76
CA LEU A 135 1.13 25.80 11.06
C LEU A 135 0.36 27.12 11.18
N ASP A 136 0.36 27.93 10.13
CA ASP A 136 -0.37 29.19 10.05
C ASP A 136 -1.88 28.97 10.12
N THR A 137 -2.40 27.99 9.37
CA THR A 137 -3.83 27.62 9.41
C THR A 137 -4.22 27.16 10.82
N ARG A 138 -3.38 26.35 11.47
CA ARG A 138 -3.63 25.86 12.83
C ARG A 138 -3.53 26.97 13.87
N ALA A 139 -2.64 27.95 13.69
CA ALA A 139 -2.55 29.14 14.52
C ALA A 139 -3.79 30.03 14.35
N PHE A 140 -4.23 30.26 13.11
CA PHE A 140 -5.46 30.99 12.80
C PHE A 140 -6.70 30.37 13.47
N LEU A 141 -6.87 29.05 13.35
CA LEU A 141 -8.00 28.35 13.96
C LEU A 141 -7.99 28.38 15.50
N ARG A 142 -6.82 28.53 16.15
CA ARG A 142 -6.71 28.65 17.61
C ARG A 142 -6.90 30.07 18.13
N GLY A 143 -6.70 31.08 17.29
CA GLY A 143 -6.88 32.49 17.64
C GLY A 143 -8.29 33.02 17.35
N ALA A 144 -9.18 32.18 16.81
CA ALA A 144 -10.55 32.51 16.45
C ALA A 144 -11.58 32.21 17.57
N ASP A 145 -11.11 31.96 18.80
CA ASP A 145 -11.92 31.84 20.02
C ASP A 145 -11.92 33.16 20.82
#